data_AF-A0A7C7MTU6-F1
#
_entry.id   AF-A0A7C7MTU6-F1
#
_cell.length_a   1.000
_cell.length_b   1.000
_cell.length_c   1.000
_cell.angle_alpha   90.00
_cell.angle_beta   90.00
_cell.angle_gamma   90.00
#
_symmetry.space_group_name_H-M   'P 1'
#
loop_
_entity.id
_entity.type
_entity.pdbx_description
1 polymer ?
#
loop_
_entity_poly.entity_id
_entity_poly.type
_entity_poly.pdbx_seq_one_letter_code
_entity_poly.pdbx_strand_id
1 'polypeptide(L)'
;MKCILYFLIFTFALMLHAQRTDFNEISFEKADKIAKQYKGEDLYSLPILTLRLTAQLETDVERFRAIYSWVCRNIKGDYNLTSENEHKRRKFKDSPEALALWNELCKRQVFKRLREEKETLCTGYAFLIKELANLAGIECEIVHGYGRMNGAKFADTAMANHSWNAVKLNGKWYLCDATWSSGIIDMNTYLFEFDFDDSFFLMHPQEFAKSHQPTEQQWTLLGPEH
;
A
#
# COMPACT_ATOMS: atom_id res chain seq x y z
N MET A 1 14.36 28.46 57.92
CA MET A 1 13.33 28.62 56.86
C MET A 1 13.84 27.94 55.60
N LYS A 2 13.31 26.77 55.22
CA LYS A 2 13.61 26.11 53.95
C LYS A 2 12.27 25.85 53.26
N CYS A 3 11.94 26.67 52.26
CA CYS A 3 10.81 26.44 51.37
C CYS A 3 11.22 25.37 50.35
N ILE A 4 10.61 24.20 50.42
CA ILE A 4 10.73 23.16 49.39
C ILE A 4 9.67 23.46 48.35
N LEU A 5 10.12 23.87 47.16
CA LEU A 5 9.27 24.13 46.00
C LEU A 5 9.03 22.79 45.28
N TYR A 6 7.81 22.26 45.35
CA TYR A 6 7.42 21.10 44.55
C TYR A 6 7.13 21.55 43.12
N PHE A 7 8.00 21.19 42.18
CA PHE A 7 7.71 21.28 40.76
C PHE A 7 6.84 20.08 40.35
N LEU A 8 5.54 20.32 40.18
CA LEU A 8 4.63 19.40 39.50
C LEU A 8 4.96 19.43 38.01
N ILE A 9 5.71 18.44 37.53
CA ILE A 9 5.92 18.21 36.10
C ILE A 9 4.65 17.56 35.58
N PHE A 10 3.76 18.37 35.00
CA PHE A 10 2.67 17.88 34.17
C PHE A 10 3.29 17.42 32.85
N THR A 11 3.63 16.12 32.75
CA THR A 11 3.97 15.52 31.47
C THR A 11 2.67 15.42 30.66
N PHE A 12 2.44 16.40 29.80
CA PHE A 12 1.44 16.28 28.75
C PHE A 12 1.99 15.25 27.76
N ALA A 13 1.65 13.98 27.96
CA ALA A 13 1.87 12.94 26.97
C ALA A 13 1.00 13.30 25.76
N LEU A 14 1.61 13.90 24.74
CA LEU A 14 1.03 13.97 23.42
C LEU A 14 0.84 12.52 22.98
N MET A 15 -0.39 12.01 23.14
CA MET A 15 -0.83 10.77 22.52
C MET A 15 -0.77 11.01 21.01
N LEU A 16 0.37 10.65 20.39
CA LEU A 16 0.44 10.43 18.96
C LEU A 16 -0.53 9.29 18.67
N HIS A 17 -1.73 9.63 18.21
CA HIS A 17 -2.72 8.65 17.81
C HIS A 17 -2.18 7.98 16.54
N ALA A 18 -1.51 6.85 16.69
CA ALA A 18 -1.14 6.04 15.54
C ALA A 18 -2.43 5.69 14.78
N GLN A 19 -2.48 5.86 13.46
CA GLN A 19 -3.74 5.73 12.72
C GLN A 19 -4.41 4.36 12.89
N ARG A 20 -3.61 3.29 13.06
CA ARG A 20 -4.11 1.96 13.41
C ARG A 20 -4.83 1.90 14.76
N THR A 21 -4.49 2.79 15.70
CA THR A 21 -5.12 2.84 17.03
C THR A 21 -6.57 3.29 17.00
N ASP A 22 -7.02 3.91 15.91
CA ASP A 22 -8.44 4.22 15.65
C ASP A 22 -9.29 2.94 15.62
N PHE A 23 -8.67 1.75 15.52
CA PHE A 23 -9.31 0.44 15.47
C PHE A 23 -8.79 -0.55 16.53
N ASN A 24 -8.23 -0.08 17.65
CA ASN A 24 -7.67 -0.96 18.70
C ASN A 24 -8.66 -1.99 19.27
N GLU A 25 -9.96 -1.69 19.25
CA GLU A 25 -11.01 -2.58 19.75
C GLU A 25 -11.46 -3.64 18.72
N ILE A 26 -10.97 -3.55 17.48
CA ILE A 26 -11.32 -4.47 16.39
C ILE A 26 -10.23 -5.51 16.22
N SER A 27 -10.59 -6.79 16.39
CA SER A 27 -9.72 -7.90 16.04
C SER A 27 -9.76 -8.20 14.54
N PHE A 28 -8.60 -8.21 13.90
CA PHE A 28 -8.46 -8.54 12.48
C PHE A 28 -8.38 -10.05 12.19
N GLU A 29 -8.44 -10.91 13.21
CA GLU A 29 -8.29 -12.36 13.05
C GLU A 29 -9.34 -12.97 12.11
N LYS A 30 -10.59 -12.52 12.18
CA LYS A 30 -11.67 -13.00 11.31
C LYS A 30 -11.39 -12.64 9.84
N ALA A 31 -11.00 -11.39 9.59
CA ALA A 31 -10.64 -10.91 8.26
C ALA A 31 -9.43 -11.67 7.68
N ASP A 32 -8.39 -11.88 8.50
CA ASP A 32 -7.19 -12.63 8.09
C ASP A 32 -7.49 -14.11 7.84
N LYS A 33 -8.38 -14.72 8.64
CA LYS A 33 -8.85 -16.09 8.42
C LYS A 33 -9.62 -16.22 7.10
N ILE A 34 -10.48 -15.26 6.77
CA ILE A 34 -11.21 -15.23 5.49
C ILE A 34 -10.23 -15.06 4.33
N ALA A 35 -9.28 -14.13 4.42
CA ALA A 35 -8.23 -13.96 3.40
C ALA A 35 -7.44 -15.25 3.18
N LYS A 36 -7.10 -15.97 4.25
CA LYS A 36 -6.42 -17.27 4.18
C LYS A 36 -7.31 -18.37 3.57
N GLN A 37 -8.60 -18.40 3.90
CA GLN A 37 -9.56 -19.37 3.36
C GLN A 37 -9.65 -19.29 1.83
N TYR A 38 -9.62 -18.08 1.28
CA TYR A 38 -9.71 -17.83 -0.15
C TYR A 38 -8.33 -17.73 -0.83
N LYS A 39 -7.26 -18.20 -0.18
CA LYS A 39 -5.91 -18.21 -0.77
C LYS A 39 -5.93 -18.97 -2.10
N GLY A 40 -5.33 -18.37 -3.13
CA GLY A 40 -5.19 -18.97 -4.44
C GLY A 40 -6.36 -18.72 -5.40
N GLU A 41 -7.43 -18.04 -4.96
CA GLU A 41 -8.52 -17.61 -5.86
C GLU A 41 -8.00 -16.84 -7.07
N ASP A 42 -8.65 -16.99 -8.22
CA ASP A 42 -8.27 -16.31 -9.45
C ASP A 42 -8.75 -14.86 -9.50
N LEU A 43 -8.28 -14.12 -10.49
CA LEU A 43 -8.63 -12.72 -10.72
C LEU A 43 -9.57 -12.53 -11.93
N TYR A 44 -10.23 -13.60 -12.42
CA TYR A 44 -11.15 -13.48 -13.55
C TYR A 44 -12.45 -12.79 -13.16
N SER A 45 -12.88 -12.93 -11.89
CA SER A 45 -14.07 -12.26 -11.36
C SER A 45 -13.77 -11.53 -10.04
N LEU A 46 -13.29 -10.30 -10.15
CA LEU A 46 -13.05 -9.43 -8.99
C LEU A 46 -14.31 -9.21 -8.13
N PRO A 47 -15.54 -9.06 -8.67
CA PRO A 47 -16.73 -8.92 -7.84
C PRO A 47 -17.01 -10.14 -6.95
N ILE A 48 -16.81 -11.36 -7.48
CA ILE A 48 -17.02 -12.59 -6.70
C ILE A 48 -15.94 -12.75 -5.64
N LEU A 49 -14.67 -12.49 -5.98
CA LEU A 49 -13.59 -12.48 -5.00
C LEU A 49 -13.85 -11.46 -3.89
N THR A 50 -14.25 -10.24 -4.25
CA THR A 50 -14.60 -9.18 -3.29
C THR A 50 -15.71 -9.64 -2.35
N LEU A 51 -16.82 -10.16 -2.89
CA LEU A 51 -17.94 -10.66 -2.10
C LEU A 51 -17.49 -11.77 -1.13
N ARG A 52 -16.68 -12.73 -1.59
CA ARG A 52 -16.14 -13.80 -0.75
C ARG A 52 -15.29 -13.26 0.40
N LEU A 53 -14.47 -12.25 0.14
CA LEU A 53 -13.60 -11.66 1.15
C LEU A 53 -14.35 -10.79 2.17
N THR A 54 -15.49 -10.19 1.80
CA THR A 54 -16.11 -9.13 2.59
C THR A 54 -17.47 -9.46 3.19
N ALA A 55 -18.24 -10.39 2.61
CA ALA A 55 -19.65 -10.60 2.98
C ALA A 55 -19.90 -11.02 4.44
N GLN A 56 -18.89 -11.60 5.10
CA GLN A 56 -18.99 -12.09 6.48
C GLN A 56 -18.40 -11.10 7.51
N LEU A 57 -18.00 -9.91 7.08
CA LEU A 57 -17.34 -8.90 7.90
C LEU A 57 -18.24 -7.68 8.08
N GLU A 58 -18.23 -7.12 9.28
CA GLU A 58 -19.25 -6.15 9.70
C GLU A 58 -18.78 -4.72 9.36
N THR A 59 -17.52 -4.42 9.66
CA THR A 59 -16.97 -3.07 9.47
C THR A 59 -16.21 -2.93 8.15
N ASP A 60 -16.13 -1.69 7.63
CA ASP A 60 -15.33 -1.38 6.44
C ASP A 60 -13.84 -1.71 6.65
N VAL A 61 -13.31 -1.48 7.86
CA VAL A 61 -11.89 -1.76 8.15
C VAL A 61 -11.59 -3.26 8.16
N GLU A 62 -12.49 -4.11 8.67
CA GLU A 62 -12.35 -5.57 8.55
C GLU A 62 -12.46 -6.01 7.08
N ARG A 63 -13.43 -5.49 6.33
CA ARG A 63 -13.59 -5.79 4.90
C ARG A 63 -12.33 -5.41 4.12
N PHE A 64 -11.80 -4.22 4.35
CA PHE A 64 -10.56 -3.76 3.75
C PHE A 64 -9.36 -4.60 4.20
N ARG A 65 -9.30 -4.99 5.48
CA ARG A 65 -8.28 -5.89 6.00
C ARG A 65 -8.24 -7.23 5.25
N ALA A 66 -9.39 -7.85 5.01
CA ALA A 66 -9.45 -9.13 4.29
C ALA A 66 -8.96 -8.98 2.85
N ILE A 67 -9.35 -7.91 2.16
CA ILE A 67 -8.87 -7.55 0.82
C ILE A 67 -7.35 -7.38 0.82
N TYR A 68 -6.84 -6.53 1.70
CA TYR A 68 -5.42 -6.20 1.79
C TYR A 68 -4.58 -7.43 2.11
N SER A 69 -4.96 -8.20 3.14
CA SER A 69 -4.28 -9.42 3.54
C SER A 69 -4.30 -10.48 2.46
N TRP A 70 -5.40 -10.58 1.68
CA TRP A 70 -5.47 -11.51 0.57
C TRP A 70 -4.51 -11.10 -0.55
N VAL A 71 -4.53 -9.83 -0.97
CA VAL A 71 -3.63 -9.34 -2.03
C VAL A 71 -2.17 -9.59 -1.65
N CYS A 72 -1.77 -9.21 -0.44
CA CYS A 72 -0.37 -9.32 -0.02
C CYS A 72 0.14 -10.76 0.08
N ARG A 73 -0.75 -11.74 0.20
CA ARG A 73 -0.39 -13.17 0.35
C ARG A 73 -0.60 -14.00 -0.91
N ASN A 74 -1.10 -13.38 -1.99
CA ASN A 74 -1.48 -14.08 -3.21
C ASN A 74 -0.89 -13.48 -4.48
N ILE A 75 -0.48 -12.21 -4.44
CA ILE A 75 0.15 -11.52 -5.57
C ILE A 75 1.64 -11.42 -5.28
N LYS A 76 2.47 -11.66 -6.30
CA LYS A 76 3.93 -11.57 -6.22
C LYS A 76 4.43 -10.28 -6.87
N GLY A 77 5.52 -9.75 -6.33
CA GLY A 77 6.28 -8.68 -6.97
C GLY A 77 7.02 -9.21 -8.21
N ASP A 78 6.84 -8.55 -9.34
CA ASP A 78 7.56 -8.86 -10.58
C ASP A 78 8.80 -7.95 -10.70
N TYR A 79 9.92 -8.43 -10.18
CA TYR A 79 11.18 -7.68 -10.21
C TYR A 79 11.68 -7.43 -11.64
N ASN A 80 11.54 -8.41 -12.53
CA ASN A 80 12.04 -8.30 -13.91
C ASN A 80 11.29 -7.23 -14.69
N LEU A 81 9.96 -7.23 -14.62
CA LEU A 81 9.13 -6.20 -15.26
C LEU A 81 9.35 -4.84 -14.60
N THR A 82 9.53 -4.79 -13.28
CA THR A 82 9.85 -3.54 -12.57
C THR A 82 11.16 -2.94 -13.08
N SER A 83 12.23 -3.74 -13.13
CA SER A 83 13.55 -3.33 -13.63
C SER A 83 13.52 -2.90 -15.09
N GLU A 84 12.80 -3.64 -15.95
CA GLU A 84 12.62 -3.25 -17.36
C GLU A 84 11.89 -1.92 -17.46
N ASN A 85 10.77 -1.75 -16.75
CA ASN A 85 9.98 -0.53 -16.78
C ASN A 85 10.80 0.69 -16.33
N GLU A 86 11.54 0.56 -15.23
CA GLU A 86 12.43 1.63 -14.77
C GLU A 86 13.50 1.97 -15.81
N HIS A 87 14.14 0.97 -16.40
CA HIS A 87 15.15 1.17 -17.45
C HIS A 87 14.56 1.91 -18.65
N LYS A 88 13.40 1.47 -19.15
CA LYS A 88 12.74 2.05 -20.33
C LYS A 88 12.24 3.47 -20.06
N ARG A 89 11.66 3.74 -18.88
CA ARG A 89 11.26 5.10 -18.49
C ARG A 89 12.45 6.05 -18.43
N ARG A 90 13.59 5.62 -17.88
CA ARG A 90 14.84 6.41 -17.92
C ARG A 90 15.34 6.63 -19.35
N LYS A 91 15.29 5.60 -20.19
CA LYS A 91 15.74 5.67 -21.60
C LYS A 91 14.89 6.64 -22.43
N PHE A 92 13.58 6.67 -22.21
CA PHE A 92 12.64 7.48 -22.98
C PHE A 92 12.26 8.81 -22.30
N LYS A 93 12.96 9.22 -21.23
CA LYS A 93 12.62 10.42 -20.44
C LYS A 93 12.53 11.70 -21.28
N ASP A 94 13.37 11.82 -22.31
CA ASP A 94 13.45 12.99 -23.20
C ASP A 94 12.67 12.77 -24.52
N SER A 95 11.82 11.75 -24.59
CA SER A 95 11.06 11.38 -25.79
C SER A 95 9.60 11.06 -25.42
N PRO A 96 8.73 12.07 -25.33
CA PRO A 96 7.35 11.93 -24.87
C PRO A 96 6.55 10.85 -25.62
N GLU A 97 6.71 10.76 -26.94
CA GLU A 97 5.99 9.78 -27.77
C GLU A 97 6.44 8.35 -27.47
N ALA A 98 7.76 8.13 -27.34
CA ALA A 98 8.32 6.83 -27.01
C ALA A 98 7.95 6.40 -25.58
N LEU A 99 7.93 7.35 -24.65
CA LEU A 99 7.51 7.11 -23.27
C LEU A 99 6.01 6.76 -23.19
N ALA A 100 5.15 7.48 -23.91
CA ALA A 100 3.72 7.18 -23.96
C ALA A 100 3.44 5.79 -24.55
N LEU A 101 4.11 5.44 -25.65
CA LEU A 101 4.01 4.11 -26.25
C LEU A 101 4.48 3.02 -25.27
N TRP A 102 5.60 3.24 -24.59
CA TRP A 102 6.10 2.31 -23.59
C TRP A 102 5.13 2.14 -22.42
N ASN A 103 4.56 3.22 -21.89
CA ASN A 103 3.60 3.17 -20.79
C ASN A 103 2.37 2.34 -21.16
N GLU A 104 1.83 2.49 -22.38
CA GLU A 104 0.71 1.67 -22.86
C GLU A 104 1.07 0.19 -23.00
N LEU A 105 2.26 -0.13 -23.51
CA LEU A 105 2.74 -1.51 -23.62
C LEU A 105 2.96 -2.14 -22.24
N CYS A 106 3.65 -1.43 -21.35
CA CYS A 106 3.92 -1.87 -19.99
C CYS A 106 2.61 -2.11 -19.22
N LYS A 107 1.64 -1.19 -19.33
CA LYS A 107 0.31 -1.35 -18.73
C LYS A 107 -0.38 -2.65 -19.17
N ARG A 108 -0.35 -2.97 -20.47
CA ARG A 108 -0.92 -4.23 -20.98
C ARG A 108 -0.20 -5.46 -20.41
N GLN A 109 1.13 -5.41 -20.31
CA GLN A 109 1.92 -6.50 -19.71
C GLN A 109 1.59 -6.67 -18.22
N VAL A 110 1.54 -5.58 -17.46
CA VAL A 110 1.18 -5.56 -16.03
C VAL A 110 -0.18 -6.24 -15.81
N PHE A 111 -1.21 -5.85 -16.55
CA PHE A 111 -2.55 -6.44 -16.38
C PHE A 111 -2.62 -7.90 -16.83
N LYS A 112 -1.92 -8.25 -17.91
CA LYS A 112 -1.84 -9.63 -18.36
C LYS A 112 -1.21 -10.53 -17.29
N ARG A 113 -0.02 -10.15 -16.80
CA ARG A 113 0.72 -10.91 -15.78
C ARG A 113 0.00 -10.95 -14.44
N LEU A 114 -0.62 -9.83 -14.03
CA LEU A 114 -1.42 -9.80 -12.81
C LEU A 114 -2.54 -10.84 -12.88
N ARG A 115 -3.32 -10.84 -13.97
CA ARG A 115 -4.46 -11.76 -14.13
C ARG A 115 -4.03 -13.22 -14.30
N GLU A 116 -3.02 -13.48 -15.12
CA GLU A 116 -2.65 -14.84 -15.55
C GLU A 116 -1.63 -15.51 -14.61
N GLU A 117 -0.71 -14.74 -14.04
CA GLU A 117 0.42 -15.25 -13.25
C GLU A 117 0.37 -14.79 -11.78
N LYS A 118 -0.52 -13.85 -11.44
CA LYS A 118 -0.56 -13.17 -10.13
C LYS A 118 0.75 -12.49 -9.79
N GLU A 119 1.40 -11.92 -10.80
CA GLU A 119 2.64 -11.17 -10.65
C GLU A 119 2.47 -9.74 -11.16
N THR A 120 3.01 -8.76 -10.45
CA THR A 120 2.82 -7.36 -10.81
C THR A 120 3.87 -6.44 -10.18
N LEU A 121 3.89 -5.18 -10.61
CA LEU A 121 4.66 -4.11 -9.97
C LEU A 121 3.77 -3.22 -9.09
N CYS A 122 4.34 -2.25 -8.38
CA CYS A 122 3.63 -1.45 -7.39
C CYS A 122 2.30 -0.83 -7.89
N THR A 123 2.25 -0.36 -9.14
CA THR A 123 1.01 0.17 -9.73
C THR A 123 -0.09 -0.87 -9.88
N GLY A 124 0.24 -2.13 -10.15
CA GLY A 124 -0.74 -3.20 -10.26
C GLY A 124 -1.25 -3.69 -8.91
N TYR A 125 -0.39 -3.69 -7.87
CA TYR A 125 -0.85 -3.85 -6.49
C TYR A 125 -1.83 -2.76 -6.10
N ALA A 126 -1.45 -1.50 -6.32
CA ALA A 126 -2.26 -0.34 -5.96
C ALA A 126 -3.61 -0.34 -6.71
N PHE A 127 -3.59 -0.72 -7.99
CA PHE A 127 -4.79 -0.93 -8.78
C PHE A 127 -5.70 -2.02 -8.17
N LEU A 128 -5.16 -3.21 -7.89
CA LEU A 128 -5.98 -4.32 -7.41
C LEU A 128 -6.63 -4.01 -6.06
N ILE A 129 -5.89 -3.38 -5.14
CA ILE A 129 -6.43 -2.90 -3.86
C ILE A 129 -7.57 -1.91 -4.10
N LYS A 130 -7.38 -0.91 -4.96
CA LYS A 130 -8.41 0.08 -5.28
C LYS A 130 -9.67 -0.56 -5.87
N GLU A 131 -9.52 -1.45 -6.85
CA GLU A 131 -10.66 -2.11 -7.49
C GLU A 131 -11.46 -2.99 -6.51
N LEU A 132 -10.78 -3.82 -5.72
CA LEU A 132 -11.44 -4.67 -4.73
C LEU A 132 -12.11 -3.83 -3.62
N ALA A 133 -11.47 -2.76 -3.17
CA ALA A 133 -12.05 -1.84 -2.19
C ALA A 133 -13.30 -1.14 -2.74
N ASN A 134 -13.23 -0.60 -3.97
CA ASN A 134 -14.35 0.06 -4.62
C ASN A 134 -15.53 -0.90 -4.84
N LEU A 135 -15.27 -2.15 -5.24
CA LEU A 135 -16.29 -3.19 -5.35
C LEU A 135 -16.93 -3.54 -4.00
N ALA A 136 -16.23 -3.31 -2.89
CA ALA A 136 -16.74 -3.45 -1.53
C ALA A 136 -17.44 -2.18 -1.00
N GLY A 137 -17.55 -1.13 -1.82
CA GLY A 137 -18.13 0.16 -1.43
C GLY A 137 -17.20 1.03 -0.57
N ILE A 138 -15.90 0.76 -0.55
CA ILE A 138 -14.91 1.47 0.25
C ILE A 138 -14.11 2.40 -0.67
N GLU A 139 -14.14 3.70 -0.40
CA GLU A 139 -13.39 4.69 -1.19
C GLU A 139 -11.87 4.43 -1.05
N CYS A 140 -11.19 4.24 -2.18
CA CYS A 140 -9.76 3.97 -2.21
C CYS A 140 -9.11 4.68 -3.40
N GLU A 141 -8.00 5.36 -3.16
CA GLU A 141 -7.25 6.09 -4.16
C GLU A 141 -5.85 5.51 -4.36
N ILE A 142 -5.36 5.60 -5.60
CA ILE A 142 -3.97 5.27 -5.91
C ILE A 142 -3.16 6.54 -5.72
N VAL A 143 -2.12 6.45 -4.91
CA VAL A 143 -1.18 7.53 -4.68
C VAL A 143 0.10 7.23 -5.43
N HIS A 144 0.51 8.16 -6.29
CA HIS A 144 1.79 8.09 -6.98
C HIS A 144 2.85 8.90 -6.23
N GLY A 145 4.09 8.43 -6.24
CA GLY A 145 5.16 9.11 -5.53
C GLY A 145 6.51 8.43 -5.62
N TYR A 146 7.33 8.75 -4.63
CA TYR A 146 8.68 8.28 -4.50
C TYR A 146 8.75 7.31 -3.31
N GLY A 147 9.20 6.09 -3.58
CA GLY A 147 9.50 5.09 -2.57
C GLY A 147 11.02 4.96 -2.40
N ARG A 148 11.48 4.83 -1.15
CA ARG A 148 12.88 4.53 -0.83
C ARG A 148 13.00 3.44 0.24
N MET A 149 13.85 2.46 -0.01
CA MET A 149 14.31 1.54 1.03
C MET A 149 15.50 2.13 1.78
N ASN A 150 15.63 1.81 3.07
CA ASN A 150 16.83 2.00 3.89
C ASN A 150 17.39 3.43 4.02
N GLY A 151 16.51 4.44 4.14
CA GLY A 151 16.94 5.80 4.53
C GLY A 151 17.80 6.54 3.49
N ALA A 152 17.91 6.03 2.26
CA ALA A 152 18.53 6.74 1.15
C ALA A 152 17.86 8.11 0.95
N LYS A 153 18.57 9.13 0.48
CA LYS A 153 17.88 10.35 0.06
C LYS A 153 16.91 9.99 -1.06
N PHE A 154 15.71 10.58 -1.08
CA PHE A 154 14.87 10.49 -2.27
C PHE A 154 15.73 10.95 -3.44
N ALA A 155 15.96 10.06 -4.40
CA ALA A 155 16.75 10.41 -5.55
C ALA A 155 16.04 11.58 -6.24
N ASP A 156 16.80 12.56 -6.73
CA ASP A 156 16.30 13.61 -7.64
C ASP A 156 15.96 12.96 -8.99
N THR A 157 15.03 12.01 -8.98
CA THR A 157 14.46 11.45 -10.18
C THR A 157 13.34 12.37 -10.59
N ALA A 158 13.38 12.86 -11.83
CA ALA A 158 12.31 13.67 -12.40
C ALA A 158 10.94 12.94 -12.50
N MET A 159 10.89 11.65 -12.13
CA MET A 159 9.72 10.80 -12.28
C MET A 159 9.47 10.00 -11.00
N ALA A 160 8.21 9.95 -10.56
CA ALA A 160 7.72 9.03 -9.54
C ALA A 160 8.09 7.58 -9.89
N ASN A 161 8.52 6.81 -8.89
CA ASN A 161 8.99 5.43 -9.02
C ASN A 161 8.14 4.42 -8.25
N HIS A 162 7.18 4.87 -7.44
CA HIS A 162 6.37 4.00 -6.60
C HIS A 162 4.90 4.38 -6.59
N SER A 163 4.04 3.44 -6.20
CA SER A 163 2.60 3.66 -6.06
C SER A 163 2.02 2.78 -4.96
N TRP A 164 1.12 3.37 -4.18
CA TRP A 164 0.46 2.74 -3.03
C TRP A 164 -0.99 3.24 -2.95
N ASN A 165 -1.69 2.95 -1.84
CA ASN A 165 -3.08 3.37 -1.67
C ASN A 165 -3.29 4.30 -0.47
N ALA A 166 -4.26 5.19 -0.63
CA ALA A 166 -4.97 5.83 0.47
C ALA A 166 -6.39 5.28 0.50
N VAL A 167 -6.85 4.77 1.64
CA VAL A 167 -8.20 4.22 1.82
C VAL A 167 -8.97 5.07 2.82
N LYS A 168 -10.25 5.31 2.56
CA LYS A 168 -11.12 6.04 3.47
C LYS A 168 -11.95 5.08 4.30
N LEU A 169 -11.80 5.15 5.62
CA LEU A 169 -12.50 4.30 6.59
C LEU A 169 -13.12 5.20 7.65
N ASN A 170 -14.42 5.01 7.93
CA ASN A 170 -15.17 5.86 8.87
C ASN A 170 -14.98 7.37 8.63
N GLY A 171 -14.91 7.78 7.35
CA GLY A 171 -14.75 9.18 6.95
C GLY A 171 -13.32 9.75 6.99
N LYS A 172 -12.33 8.99 7.45
CA LYS A 172 -10.92 9.40 7.55
C LYS A 172 -10.05 8.63 6.55
N TRP A 173 -9.01 9.28 6.01
CA TRP A 173 -8.05 8.66 5.09
C TRP A 173 -6.88 7.99 5.82
N TYR A 174 -6.46 6.84 5.33
CA TYR A 174 -5.38 6.02 5.87
C TYR A 174 -4.45 5.55 4.76
N LEU A 175 -3.16 5.44 5.05
CA LEU A 175 -2.15 5.00 4.08
C LEU A 175 -1.86 3.51 4.20
N CYS A 176 -1.70 2.85 3.06
CA CYS A 176 -1.18 1.49 3.03
C CYS A 176 -0.38 1.18 1.77
N ASP A 177 0.59 0.26 1.88
CA ASP A 177 1.36 -0.24 0.74
C ASP A 177 1.38 -1.77 0.69
N ALA A 178 0.60 -2.33 -0.24
CA ALA A 178 0.56 -3.77 -0.44
C ALA A 178 1.85 -4.31 -1.07
N THR A 179 2.57 -3.52 -1.86
CA THR A 179 3.81 -3.96 -2.52
C THR A 179 4.86 -4.35 -1.48
N TRP A 180 5.12 -3.47 -0.52
CA TRP A 180 6.13 -3.69 0.52
C TRP A 180 5.64 -4.59 1.65
N SER A 181 4.32 -4.74 1.81
CA SER A 181 3.76 -5.72 2.75
C SER A 181 3.74 -7.14 2.22
N SER A 182 3.90 -7.36 0.91
CA SER A 182 3.73 -8.70 0.32
C SER A 182 4.94 -9.60 0.55
N GLY A 183 6.13 -9.02 0.50
CA GLY A 183 7.37 -9.78 0.60
C GLY A 183 8.57 -9.06 0.01
N ILE A 184 9.64 -9.83 -0.18
CA ILE A 184 10.96 -9.36 -0.57
C ILE A 184 11.41 -9.98 -1.89
N ILE A 185 12.39 -9.34 -2.54
CA ILE A 185 13.13 -9.93 -3.65
C ILE A 185 14.43 -10.50 -3.12
N ASP A 186 14.67 -11.79 -3.32
CA ASP A 186 15.99 -12.37 -3.07
C ASP A 186 16.96 -11.85 -4.14
N MET A 187 17.94 -11.05 -3.72
CA MET A 187 18.89 -10.42 -4.63
C MET A 187 19.89 -11.40 -5.26
N ASN A 188 19.96 -12.65 -4.81
CA ASN A 188 20.79 -13.68 -5.43
C ASN A 188 20.08 -14.34 -6.61
N THR A 189 18.77 -14.57 -6.49
CA THR A 189 17.96 -15.28 -7.50
C THR A 189 17.08 -14.35 -8.33
N TYR A 190 16.89 -13.11 -7.88
CA TYR A 190 15.93 -12.13 -8.40
C TYR A 190 14.49 -12.63 -8.41
N LEU A 191 14.18 -13.59 -7.53
CA LEU A 191 12.84 -14.14 -7.35
C LEU A 191 12.15 -13.49 -6.15
N PHE A 192 10.83 -13.36 -6.24
CA PHE A 192 10.01 -12.87 -5.16
C PHE A 192 9.71 -13.98 -4.15
N GLU A 193 9.88 -13.64 -2.87
CA GLU A 193 9.52 -14.48 -1.74
C GLU A 193 8.46 -13.76 -0.89
N PHE A 194 7.38 -14.47 -0.56
CA PHE A 194 6.38 -13.95 0.35
C PHE A 194 6.96 -13.82 1.76
N ASP A 195 6.92 -12.61 2.29
CA ASP A 195 7.32 -12.29 3.66
C ASP A 195 6.39 -11.17 4.14
N PHE A 196 5.20 -11.58 4.59
CA PHE A 196 4.14 -10.61 4.85
C PHE A 196 4.49 -9.70 6.02
N ASP A 197 4.63 -8.40 5.75
CA ASP A 197 4.81 -7.37 6.75
C ASP A 197 3.50 -6.61 6.98
N ASP A 198 3.03 -6.62 8.21
CA ASP A 198 1.78 -5.97 8.60
C ASP A 198 1.95 -4.46 8.86
N SER A 199 3.19 -3.97 8.90
CA SER A 199 3.51 -2.62 9.32
C SER A 199 2.99 -1.54 8.35
N PHE A 200 2.89 -1.84 7.05
CA PHE A 200 2.36 -0.93 6.04
C PHE A 200 0.83 -1.00 5.89
N PHE A 201 0.12 -1.73 6.74
CA PHE A 201 -1.34 -1.67 6.81
C PHE A 201 -1.79 -0.55 7.76
N LEU A 202 -2.44 0.50 7.20
CA LEU A 202 -2.90 1.68 7.94
C LEU A 202 -1.77 2.34 8.76
N MET A 203 -0.57 2.41 8.15
CA MET A 203 0.62 2.96 8.79
C MET A 203 0.43 4.44 9.08
N HIS A 204 0.88 4.88 10.25
CA HIS A 204 0.77 6.28 10.65
C HIS A 204 1.50 7.19 9.64
N PRO A 205 0.92 8.33 9.21
CA PRO A 205 1.46 9.17 8.14
C PRO A 205 2.89 9.66 8.39
N GLN A 206 3.24 9.99 9.64
CA GLN A 206 4.61 10.41 9.98
C GLN A 206 5.64 9.30 9.79
N GLU A 207 5.26 8.04 10.05
CA GLU A 207 6.12 6.89 9.82
C GLU A 207 6.18 6.55 8.33
N PHE A 208 5.03 6.56 7.65
CA PHE A 208 4.92 6.30 6.23
C PHE A 208 5.75 7.31 5.40
N ALA A 209 5.73 8.59 5.78
CA ALA A 209 6.49 9.67 5.15
C ALA A 209 8.02 9.50 5.21
N LYS A 210 8.54 8.66 6.11
CA LYS A 210 9.98 8.36 6.16
C LYS A 210 10.45 7.68 4.89
N SER A 211 9.60 6.86 4.27
CA SER A 211 9.94 6.06 3.09
C SER A 211 9.10 6.36 1.85
N HIS A 212 7.97 7.03 2.00
CA HIS A 212 7.03 7.38 0.92
C HIS A 212 6.80 8.88 0.82
N GLN A 213 7.09 9.45 -0.34
CA GLN A 213 6.81 10.86 -0.62
C GLN A 213 5.83 10.96 -1.81
N PRO A 214 4.57 11.38 -1.60
CA PRO A 214 3.61 11.50 -2.69
C PRO A 214 3.96 12.68 -3.62
N THR A 215 3.52 12.59 -4.88
CA THR A 215 3.61 13.72 -5.82
C THR A 215 2.62 14.84 -5.50
N GLU A 216 1.48 14.51 -4.87
CA GLU A 216 0.48 15.47 -4.44
C GLU A 216 0.51 15.59 -2.91
N GLN A 217 0.65 16.82 -2.40
CA GLN A 217 0.88 17.08 -0.98
C GLN A 217 -0.25 16.59 -0.08
N GLN A 218 -1.50 16.58 -0.56
CA GLN A 218 -2.66 16.12 0.20
C GLN A 218 -2.51 14.67 0.67
N TRP A 219 -1.83 13.81 -0.10
CA TRP A 219 -1.64 12.40 0.24
C TRP A 219 -0.53 12.16 1.25
N THR A 220 0.12 13.21 1.77
CA THR A 220 1.02 13.08 2.92
C THR A 220 0.26 12.74 4.20
N LEU A 221 -1.00 13.18 4.31
CA LEU A 221 -1.84 13.07 5.51
C LEU A 221 -1.17 13.61 6.79
N LEU A 222 -0.25 14.58 6.67
CA LEU A 222 0.46 15.21 7.80
C LEU A 222 -0.21 16.50 8.32
N GLY A 223 -1.35 16.89 7.74
CA GLY A 223 -2.09 18.09 8.11
C GLY A 223 -3.01 17.88 9.33
N PRO A 224 -3.47 18.98 9.97
CA PRO A 224 -4.36 18.92 11.14
C PRO A 224 -5.76 18.34 10.84
N GLU A 225 -6.08 18.09 9.57
CA GLU A 225 -7.38 17.57 9.11
C GLU A 225 -7.40 16.04 8.97
N HIS A 226 -6.32 15.34 9.37
CA HIS A 226 -6.11 13.90 9.16
C HIS A 226 -5.63 13.18 10.42
#